data_AF-A0A3C0GJ57-F1
#
_entry.id   AF-A0A3C0GJ57-F1
#
_cell.length_a   1.000
_cell.length_b   1.000
_cell.length_c   1.000
_cell.angle_alpha   90.00
_cell.angle_beta   90.00
_cell.angle_gamma   90.00
#
_symmetry.space_group_name_H-M   'P 1'
#
loop_
_entity.id
_entity.type
_entity.pdbx_description
1 polymer ?
#
loop_
_entity_poly.entity_id
_entity_poly.type
_entity_poly.pdbx_seq_one_letter_code
_entity_poly.pdbx_strand_id
1 'polypeptide(L)'
;MSFKREKVSNLNPYPENASGQTPEQLVDQNITAGDNVTQVSSDSEKKFGKGGTNITIGPDQPAEVGTGAPAAEGEQAMRITVGASKGLKVKSPESADGVALQANKNPNLDATTIYASSGGSSAKENFGLSAGTAGKTKGAHVAIKSTDVAIAARNSIVLTTRTDTHNENGQPVAASINGIELMAGNDDSDLQPIVKGSNLVDAMTDMAKQIQALIDTVEIIRKQVADVNTAAAKHTHPDIINMVISMFAAALDEDPRKVLKKLTGGSTLVSKSLQKQCQMSNKWMNEVVAKNLKKTTINIKNHENQYLSEAGTKCVNSRHNKGN
;
A
#
# COMPACT_ATOMS: atom_id res chain seq x y z
N MET A 1 31.43 -25.07 57.64
CA MET A 1 30.47 -25.91 56.88
C MET A 1 31.02 -26.08 55.48
N SER A 2 31.44 -27.30 55.14
CA SER A 2 32.08 -27.63 53.86
C SER A 2 31.08 -28.40 53.00
N PHE A 3 30.75 -27.86 51.82
CA PHE A 3 29.90 -28.56 50.85
C PHE A 3 30.78 -29.38 49.90
N LYS A 4 30.68 -30.71 50.02
CA LYS A 4 31.20 -31.66 49.03
C LYS A 4 30.34 -31.59 47.77
N ARG A 5 30.97 -31.42 46.60
CA ARG A 5 30.35 -31.69 45.30
C ARG A 5 30.50 -33.18 44.97
N GLU A 6 29.39 -33.88 44.83
CA GLU A 6 29.35 -35.21 44.21
C GLU A 6 29.52 -35.07 42.69
N LYS A 7 30.40 -35.91 42.11
CA LYS A 7 30.49 -36.12 40.67
C LYS A 7 29.35 -37.06 40.26
N VAL A 8 28.42 -36.56 39.45
CA VAL A 8 27.48 -37.40 38.72
C VAL A 8 28.19 -37.86 37.45
N SER A 9 28.68 -39.10 37.45
CA SER A 9 29.15 -39.81 36.27
C SER A 9 28.04 -40.70 35.71
N ASN A 10 27.90 -40.69 34.38
CA ASN A 10 27.19 -41.65 33.54
C ASN A 10 25.67 -41.48 33.40
N LEU A 11 25.28 -40.59 32.49
CA LEU A 11 24.07 -40.77 31.68
C LEU A 11 24.49 -40.62 30.21
N ASN A 12 24.59 -41.75 29.51
CA ASN A 12 24.72 -41.78 28.05
C ASN A 12 23.30 -41.55 27.46
N PRO A 13 23.03 -40.44 26.76
CA PRO A 13 21.65 -40.06 26.43
C PRO A 13 21.11 -40.63 25.12
N TYR A 14 21.83 -41.51 24.42
CA TYR A 14 21.40 -42.00 23.10
C TYR A 14 21.07 -43.51 23.11
N PRO A 15 19.83 -43.92 22.78
CA PRO A 15 19.52 -45.31 22.51
C PRO A 15 20.21 -45.75 21.21
N GLU A 16 20.82 -46.93 21.22
CA GLU A 16 21.36 -47.59 20.03
C GLU A 16 20.27 -47.71 18.96
N ASN A 17 20.60 -47.34 17.72
CA ASN A 17 19.69 -47.55 16.60
C ASN A 17 19.56 -49.06 16.30
N ALA A 18 18.44 -49.46 15.69
CA ALA A 18 18.15 -50.87 15.38
C ALA A 18 19.13 -51.53 14.38
N SER A 19 20.12 -50.78 13.85
CA SER A 19 21.14 -51.28 12.92
C SER A 19 22.49 -51.62 13.58
N GLY A 20 22.65 -51.40 14.90
CA GLY A 20 23.85 -51.79 15.64
C GLY A 20 25.14 -51.10 15.18
N GLN A 21 25.03 -49.96 14.49
CA GLN A 21 26.19 -49.21 14.02
C GLN A 21 26.62 -48.21 15.09
N THR A 22 27.91 -48.25 15.43
CA THR A 22 28.51 -47.24 16.33
C THR A 22 28.47 -45.86 15.68
N PRO A 23 28.36 -44.75 16.45
CA PRO A 23 28.37 -43.40 15.89
C PRO A 23 29.59 -43.13 14.99
N GLU A 24 30.74 -43.72 15.30
CA GLU A 24 31.98 -43.62 14.51
C GLU A 24 31.88 -44.32 13.13
N GLN A 25 31.10 -45.41 13.02
CA GLN A 25 30.89 -46.13 11.76
C GLN A 25 29.92 -45.42 10.80
N LEU A 26 29.12 -44.47 11.28
CA LEU A 26 28.27 -43.61 10.44
C LEU A 26 29.05 -42.42 9.86
N VAL A 27 30.21 -42.08 10.43
CA VAL A 27 31.02 -40.92 10.03
C VAL A 27 31.90 -41.21 8.80
N ASP A 28 32.31 -42.45 8.59
CA ASP A 28 33.28 -42.80 7.54
C ASP A 28 32.69 -43.04 6.13
N GLN A 29 31.37 -42.95 5.94
CA GLN A 29 30.78 -43.29 4.63
C GLN A 29 30.52 -42.15 3.66
N ASN A 30 30.59 -40.85 4.00
CA ASN A 30 30.28 -39.80 2.99
C ASN A 30 30.68 -38.35 3.35
N ILE A 31 31.92 -38.08 3.77
CA ILE A 31 32.33 -36.68 4.00
C ILE A 31 33.64 -36.36 3.27
N THR A 32 33.52 -36.09 1.97
CA THR A 32 34.51 -35.25 1.28
C THR A 32 34.20 -33.80 1.63
N ALA A 33 35.12 -33.16 2.35
CA ALA A 33 35.04 -31.75 2.71
C ALA A 33 34.89 -30.87 1.46
N GLY A 34 33.71 -30.30 1.30
CA GLY A 34 33.44 -29.26 0.33
C GLY A 34 32.04 -28.77 0.55
N ASP A 35 31.87 -27.52 1.03
CA ASP A 35 30.67 -26.66 0.95
C ASP A 35 29.25 -27.25 1.18
N ASN A 36 29.13 -28.49 1.64
CA ASN A 36 27.90 -29.28 1.61
C ASN A 36 27.19 -29.19 2.95
N VAL A 37 26.44 -28.10 3.14
CA VAL A 37 25.38 -28.08 4.13
C VAL A 37 24.29 -29.06 3.66
N THR A 38 24.23 -30.24 4.30
CA THR A 38 23.18 -31.22 4.04
C THR A 38 21.94 -30.81 4.83
N GLN A 39 20.89 -30.39 4.13
CA GLN A 39 19.59 -30.12 4.75
C GLN A 39 19.00 -31.42 5.31
N VAL A 40 18.45 -31.36 6.52
CA VAL A 40 17.66 -32.45 7.10
C VAL A 40 16.42 -32.69 6.24
N SER A 41 16.16 -33.94 5.88
CA SER A 41 14.96 -34.38 5.17
C SER A 41 14.31 -35.53 5.91
N SER A 42 12.98 -35.63 5.87
CA SER A 42 12.29 -36.83 6.36
C SER A 42 12.43 -37.98 5.36
N ASP A 43 12.24 -39.22 5.82
CA ASP A 43 12.32 -40.41 4.96
C ASP A 43 11.30 -40.40 3.80
N SER A 44 10.22 -39.64 3.96
CA SER A 44 9.17 -39.43 2.97
C SER A 44 9.49 -38.32 1.95
N GLU A 45 10.54 -37.53 2.15
CA GLU A 45 10.93 -36.46 1.24
C GLU A 45 11.92 -36.92 0.18
N LYS A 46 11.65 -36.52 -1.06
CA LYS A 46 12.58 -36.67 -2.17
C LYS A 46 13.25 -35.34 -2.47
N LYS A 47 14.57 -35.34 -2.44
CA LYS A 47 15.40 -34.17 -2.71
C LYS A 47 16.21 -34.37 -3.99
N PHE A 48 16.15 -33.40 -4.87
CA PHE A 48 16.92 -33.35 -6.11
C PHE A 48 17.79 -32.10 -6.11
N GLY A 49 19.08 -32.22 -6.41
CA GLY A 49 20.00 -31.08 -6.52
C GLY A 49 21.29 -31.22 -5.73
N LYS A 50 22.18 -30.23 -5.88
CA LYS A 50 23.52 -30.17 -5.26
C LYS A 50 23.89 -28.71 -4.97
N GLY A 51 24.79 -28.49 -4.01
CA GLY A 51 25.46 -27.19 -3.84
C GLY A 51 24.53 -26.04 -3.43
N GLY A 52 23.58 -26.31 -2.54
CA GLY A 52 22.60 -25.32 -2.06
C GLY A 52 21.47 -25.00 -3.05
N THR A 53 21.39 -25.70 -4.17
CA THR A 53 20.25 -25.62 -5.10
C THR A 53 19.49 -26.93 -5.05
N ASN A 54 18.28 -26.90 -4.52
CA ASN A 54 17.49 -28.09 -4.21
C ASN A 54 16.04 -27.94 -4.67
N ILE A 55 15.48 -29.02 -5.20
CA ILE A 55 14.04 -29.25 -5.35
C ILE A 55 13.66 -30.32 -4.33
N THR A 56 12.76 -30.01 -3.42
CA THR A 56 12.25 -30.95 -2.41
C THR A 56 10.77 -31.19 -2.66
N ILE A 57 10.37 -32.46 -2.67
CA ILE A 57 8.98 -32.90 -2.82
C ILE A 57 8.68 -33.87 -1.69
N GLY A 58 7.56 -33.68 -1.00
CA GLY A 58 7.16 -34.56 0.09
C GLY A 58 6.06 -33.93 0.94
N PRO A 59 5.96 -34.29 2.24
CA PRO A 59 4.97 -33.69 3.14
C PRO A 59 5.12 -32.17 3.29
N ASP A 60 4.03 -31.49 3.67
CA ASP A 60 4.01 -30.05 3.97
C ASP A 60 4.89 -29.71 5.20
N GLN A 61 6.18 -29.48 4.96
CA GLN A 61 7.17 -29.15 5.99
C GLN A 61 7.94 -27.88 5.59
N PRO A 62 7.40 -26.68 5.91
CA PRO A 62 7.97 -25.41 5.48
C PRO A 62 9.36 -25.16 6.12
N ALA A 63 9.62 -25.68 7.31
CA ALA A 63 10.88 -25.53 8.02
C ALA A 63 11.50 -26.88 8.45
N GLU A 64 11.59 -27.15 9.75
CA GLU A 64 12.20 -28.37 10.29
C GLU A 64 11.28 -29.59 10.12
N VAL A 65 11.84 -30.79 10.24
CA VAL A 65 11.04 -32.02 10.25
C VAL A 65 10.01 -31.93 11.39
N GLY A 66 8.74 -32.13 11.06
CA GLY A 66 7.63 -31.98 12.01
C GLY A 66 7.02 -30.57 12.10
N THR A 67 7.53 -29.60 11.34
CA THR A 67 6.83 -28.31 11.13
C THR A 67 5.79 -28.42 10.01
N GLY A 68 4.86 -27.45 9.95
CA GLY A 68 3.77 -27.45 8.97
C GLY A 68 2.58 -28.30 9.41
N ALA A 69 1.74 -28.72 8.46
CA ALA A 69 0.76 -29.75 8.77
C ALA A 69 1.46 -31.11 8.90
N PRO A 70 1.16 -31.89 9.95
CA PRO A 70 1.78 -33.18 10.14
C PRO A 70 1.52 -34.04 8.90
N ALA A 71 2.57 -34.69 8.40
CA ALA A 71 2.55 -35.60 7.25
C ALA A 71 1.44 -36.68 7.30
N ALA A 72 0.84 -36.89 8.49
CA ALA A 72 -0.32 -37.75 8.72
C ALA A 72 -1.58 -37.32 7.96
N GLU A 73 -1.74 -36.04 7.60
CA GLU A 73 -2.95 -35.54 6.95
C GLU A 73 -2.94 -35.67 5.42
N GLY A 74 -1.89 -36.26 4.83
CA GLY A 74 -1.78 -36.48 3.39
C GLY A 74 -1.37 -35.23 2.59
N GLU A 75 -1.17 -34.11 3.26
CA GLU A 75 -0.72 -32.85 2.64
C GLU A 75 0.68 -32.98 2.03
N GLN A 76 0.84 -32.45 0.82
CA GLN A 76 2.08 -32.49 0.06
C GLN A 76 2.54 -31.07 -0.27
N ALA A 77 3.85 -30.89 -0.31
CA ALA A 77 4.48 -29.66 -0.73
C ALA A 77 5.62 -29.90 -1.72
N MET A 78 5.87 -28.88 -2.53
CA MET A 78 7.02 -28.74 -3.39
C MET A 78 7.76 -27.45 -3.03
N ARG A 79 9.07 -27.57 -2.88
CA ARG A 79 9.96 -26.44 -2.60
C ARG A 79 11.09 -26.39 -3.61
N ILE A 80 11.30 -25.23 -4.21
CA ILE A 80 12.46 -24.94 -5.03
C ILE A 80 13.28 -23.89 -4.28
N THR A 81 14.48 -24.27 -3.87
CA THR A 81 15.41 -23.38 -3.15
C THR A 81 16.68 -23.21 -3.96
N VAL A 82 17.10 -21.95 -4.12
CA VAL A 82 18.41 -21.57 -4.66
C VAL A 82 19.16 -20.80 -3.58
N GLY A 83 20.38 -21.21 -3.30
CA GLY A 83 21.15 -20.64 -2.19
C GLY A 83 20.59 -21.07 -0.83
N ALA A 84 20.20 -22.33 -0.71
CA ALA A 84 19.83 -22.98 0.55
C ALA A 84 20.91 -22.68 1.58
N SER A 85 20.49 -21.95 2.62
CA SER A 85 21.25 -21.69 3.82
C SER A 85 22.75 -21.36 3.67
N LYS A 86 23.11 -20.40 2.80
CA LYS A 86 24.38 -19.64 2.95
C LYS A 86 24.43 -18.82 4.25
N GLY A 87 23.27 -18.42 4.80
CA GLY A 87 23.16 -17.71 6.07
C GLY A 87 23.50 -18.55 7.30
N LEU A 88 23.53 -19.89 7.18
CA LEU A 88 23.95 -20.78 8.25
C LEU A 88 25.48 -20.92 8.35
N LYS A 89 26.27 -20.60 7.31
CA LYS A 89 27.74 -20.55 7.48
C LYS A 89 28.22 -19.56 8.54
N VAL A 90 27.40 -18.56 8.90
CA VAL A 90 27.73 -17.56 9.92
C VAL A 90 27.23 -17.96 11.32
N LYS A 91 26.37 -18.99 11.44
CA LYS A 91 25.69 -19.34 12.71
C LYS A 91 25.56 -20.84 13.00
N SER A 92 25.94 -21.74 12.10
CA SER A 92 26.02 -23.17 12.42
C SER A 92 27.21 -23.36 13.35
N PRO A 93 26.99 -23.79 14.61
CA PRO A 93 28.08 -24.30 15.41
C PRO A 93 28.79 -25.40 14.61
N GLU A 94 30.11 -25.43 14.62
CA GLU A 94 30.79 -26.69 14.39
C GLU A 94 30.65 -27.48 15.71
N SER A 95 30.46 -28.81 15.63
CA SER A 95 30.70 -29.62 16.83
C SER A 95 32.11 -29.32 17.35
N ALA A 96 32.40 -29.57 18.63
CA ALA A 96 33.75 -29.47 19.17
C ALA A 96 34.79 -30.29 18.36
N ASP A 97 34.31 -31.27 17.59
CA ASP A 97 35.09 -32.16 16.73
C ASP A 97 35.18 -31.69 15.26
N GLY A 98 34.72 -30.48 14.93
CA GLY A 98 34.79 -29.91 13.57
C GLY A 98 33.78 -30.48 12.58
N VAL A 99 32.76 -31.22 13.06
CA VAL A 99 31.70 -31.76 12.21
C VAL A 99 30.69 -30.66 11.86
N ALA A 100 30.40 -30.50 10.57
CA ALA A 100 29.39 -29.58 10.07
C ALA A 100 28.00 -29.98 10.59
N LEU A 101 27.37 -29.12 11.39
CA LEU A 101 26.01 -29.36 11.84
C LEU A 101 25.02 -29.28 10.68
N GLN A 102 24.07 -30.22 10.65
CA GLN A 102 23.00 -30.24 9.66
C GLN A 102 22.18 -28.96 9.74
N ALA A 103 21.90 -28.35 8.59
CA ALA A 103 21.03 -27.19 8.55
C ALA A 103 19.57 -27.63 8.46
N ASN A 104 18.76 -27.16 9.39
CA ASN A 104 17.32 -27.24 9.22
C ASN A 104 16.87 -26.34 8.07
N LYS A 105 15.82 -26.75 7.35
CA LYS A 105 15.25 -25.90 6.32
C LYS A 105 14.62 -24.69 7.00
N ASN A 106 14.87 -23.51 6.46
CA ASN A 106 14.27 -22.30 7.00
C ASN A 106 14.02 -21.30 5.86
N PRO A 107 12.77 -21.11 5.43
CA PRO A 107 12.44 -20.24 4.31
C PRO A 107 12.83 -18.78 4.60
N ASN A 108 12.95 -18.39 5.87
CA ASN A 108 13.40 -17.05 6.26
C ASN A 108 14.91 -16.84 5.99
N LEU A 109 15.72 -17.89 6.14
CA LEU A 109 17.19 -17.83 5.96
C LEU A 109 17.65 -18.16 4.53
N ASP A 110 16.81 -18.82 3.74
CA ASP A 110 17.11 -19.11 2.35
C ASP A 110 17.09 -17.84 1.49
N ALA A 111 18.02 -17.78 0.53
CA ALA A 111 18.18 -16.63 -0.36
C ALA A 111 16.97 -16.47 -1.29
N THR A 112 16.64 -17.53 -2.03
CA THR A 112 15.46 -17.57 -2.91
C THR A 112 14.70 -18.88 -2.69
N THR A 113 13.40 -18.78 -2.50
CA THR A 113 12.51 -19.94 -2.29
C THR A 113 11.18 -19.73 -3.01
N ILE A 114 10.77 -20.74 -3.78
CA ILE A 114 9.40 -20.93 -4.24
C ILE A 114 8.85 -22.12 -3.48
N TYR A 115 7.74 -21.92 -2.77
CA TYR A 115 7.08 -22.93 -1.95
C TYR A 115 5.65 -23.09 -2.40
N ALA A 116 5.26 -24.31 -2.75
CA ALA A 116 3.88 -24.66 -3.10
C ALA A 116 3.42 -25.76 -2.16
N SER A 117 2.26 -25.59 -1.53
CA SER A 117 1.67 -26.57 -0.61
C SER A 117 0.22 -26.84 -1.00
N SER A 118 -0.21 -28.09 -0.83
CA SER A 118 -1.61 -28.49 -1.06
C SER A 118 -2.54 -28.06 0.07
N GLY A 119 -2.04 -27.65 1.24
CA GLY A 119 -2.89 -27.34 2.37
C GLY A 119 -2.20 -27.45 3.71
N GLY A 120 -3.00 -27.48 4.78
CA GLY A 120 -2.53 -27.75 6.14
C GLY A 120 -1.85 -26.59 6.88
N SER A 121 -1.18 -25.69 6.16
CA SER A 121 -0.56 -24.46 6.70
C SER A 121 -0.89 -23.24 5.82
N SER A 122 -0.68 -22.03 6.35
CA SER A 122 -0.80 -20.80 5.56
C SER A 122 0.57 -20.30 5.13
N ALA A 123 0.66 -19.72 3.93
CA ALA A 123 1.88 -19.04 3.46
C ALA A 123 2.38 -18.00 4.48
N LYS A 124 1.44 -17.35 5.19
CA LYS A 124 1.74 -16.31 6.16
C LYS A 124 2.45 -16.85 7.39
N GLU A 125 1.94 -17.96 7.95
CA GLU A 125 2.59 -18.68 9.05
C GLU A 125 4.00 -19.16 8.64
N ASN A 126 4.11 -19.74 7.45
CA ASN A 126 5.35 -20.36 6.97
C ASN A 126 6.49 -19.36 6.74
N PHE A 127 6.16 -18.13 6.36
CA PHE A 127 7.12 -17.07 6.01
C PHE A 127 7.14 -15.90 7.00
N GLY A 128 6.39 -15.98 8.10
CA GLY A 128 6.30 -14.90 9.09
C GLY A 128 5.70 -13.60 8.52
N LEU A 129 4.76 -13.72 7.58
CA LEU A 129 4.07 -12.56 6.99
C LEU A 129 2.94 -12.10 7.91
N SER A 130 2.65 -10.81 7.90
CA SER A 130 1.55 -10.24 8.68
C SER A 130 0.19 -10.78 8.22
N ALA A 131 -0.76 -10.82 9.15
CA ALA A 131 -1.99 -11.57 8.97
C ALA A 131 -2.90 -10.95 7.90
N GLY A 132 -2.89 -9.62 7.73
CA GLY A 132 -3.73 -8.91 6.78
C GLY A 132 -5.21 -9.25 6.93
N THR A 133 -5.98 -9.12 5.84
CA THR A 133 -7.38 -9.55 5.73
C THR A 133 -7.56 -10.71 4.74
N ALA A 134 -6.76 -10.77 3.68
CA ALA A 134 -6.78 -11.84 2.69
C ALA A 134 -5.82 -12.99 3.03
N GLY A 135 -6.11 -14.20 2.55
CA GLY A 135 -5.18 -15.34 2.65
C GLY A 135 -4.99 -15.90 4.05
N LYS A 136 -5.97 -15.77 4.95
CA LYS A 136 -5.96 -16.38 6.30
C LYS A 136 -6.29 -17.87 6.30
N THR A 137 -6.78 -18.40 5.18
CA THR A 137 -7.20 -19.80 5.07
C THR A 137 -5.99 -20.72 4.98
N LYS A 138 -6.00 -21.79 5.77
CA LYS A 138 -5.02 -22.88 5.71
C LYS A 138 -5.35 -23.82 4.55
N GLY A 139 -5.11 -23.33 3.35
CA GLY A 139 -5.39 -24.04 2.11
C GLY A 139 -4.18 -24.10 1.18
N ALA A 140 -4.41 -24.63 -0.01
CA ALA A 140 -3.38 -24.68 -1.05
C ALA A 140 -2.85 -23.29 -1.35
N HIS A 141 -1.53 -23.15 -1.37
CA HIS A 141 -0.89 -21.85 -1.57
C HIS A 141 0.46 -21.96 -2.26
N VAL A 142 0.85 -20.86 -2.91
CA VAL A 142 2.19 -20.67 -3.45
C VAL A 142 2.79 -19.38 -2.88
N ALA A 143 3.97 -19.49 -2.31
CA ALA A 143 4.76 -18.38 -1.80
C ALA A 143 6.07 -18.24 -2.57
N ILE A 144 6.44 -17.02 -2.93
CA ILE A 144 7.68 -16.69 -3.62
C ILE A 144 8.44 -15.68 -2.77
N LYS A 145 9.65 -16.04 -2.33
CA LYS A 145 10.55 -15.18 -1.55
C LYS A 145 11.90 -15.08 -2.26
N SER A 146 12.41 -13.85 -2.39
CA SER A 146 13.74 -13.53 -2.89
C SER A 146 14.12 -12.14 -2.37
N THR A 147 15.37 -11.71 -2.58
CA THR A 147 15.77 -10.30 -2.36
C THR A 147 14.99 -9.37 -3.28
N ASP A 148 14.93 -9.73 -4.57
CA ASP A 148 14.16 -9.02 -5.59
C ASP A 148 13.31 -10.02 -6.36
N VAL A 149 12.06 -9.66 -6.63
CA VAL A 149 11.12 -10.45 -7.46
C VAL A 149 10.61 -9.56 -8.59
N ALA A 150 10.88 -9.97 -9.83
CA ALA A 150 10.37 -9.32 -11.03
C ALA A 150 9.42 -10.27 -11.78
N ILE A 151 8.19 -9.83 -12.03
CA ILE A 151 7.21 -10.55 -12.85
C ILE A 151 7.08 -9.80 -14.17
N ALA A 152 7.53 -10.41 -15.26
CA ALA A 152 7.54 -9.79 -16.59
C ALA A 152 6.76 -10.64 -17.59
N ALA A 153 5.83 -10.02 -18.33
CA ALA A 153 5.12 -10.62 -19.44
C ALA A 153 5.23 -9.72 -20.67
N ARG A 154 5.28 -10.32 -21.87
CA ARG A 154 5.36 -9.55 -23.13
C ARG A 154 4.05 -8.84 -23.50
N ASN A 155 2.92 -9.40 -23.08
CA ASN A 155 1.60 -8.90 -23.45
C ASN A 155 0.84 -8.36 -22.24
N SER A 156 0.48 -9.24 -21.29
CA SER A 156 -0.33 -8.85 -20.13
C SER A 156 -0.05 -9.75 -18.93
N ILE A 157 -0.23 -9.19 -17.73
CA ILE A 157 -0.33 -9.94 -16.47
C ILE A 157 -1.77 -9.79 -15.98
N VAL A 158 -2.42 -10.90 -15.63
CA VAL A 158 -3.79 -10.89 -15.10
C VAL A 158 -3.78 -11.58 -13.74
N LEU A 159 -4.30 -10.88 -12.72
CA LEU A 159 -4.52 -11.43 -11.39
C LEU A 159 -6.02 -11.63 -11.20
N THR A 160 -6.45 -12.89 -11.16
CA THR A 160 -7.86 -13.27 -11.03
C THR A 160 -8.04 -14.06 -9.74
N THR A 161 -9.02 -13.66 -8.93
CA THR A 161 -9.44 -14.40 -7.72
C THR A 161 -10.79 -15.05 -7.96
N ARG A 162 -11.07 -16.17 -7.28
CA ARG A 162 -12.36 -16.88 -7.30
C ARG A 162 -12.80 -17.32 -8.72
N THR A 163 -11.98 -18.14 -9.36
CA THR A 163 -12.35 -18.85 -10.59
C THR A 163 -13.31 -20.01 -10.31
N ASP A 164 -13.14 -20.65 -9.15
CA ASP A 164 -13.86 -21.87 -8.77
C ASP A 164 -14.83 -21.63 -7.61
N THR A 165 -15.82 -22.52 -7.48
CA THR A 165 -16.84 -22.47 -6.42
C THR A 165 -16.44 -23.23 -5.16
N HIS A 166 -15.46 -24.14 -5.27
CA HIS A 166 -14.96 -24.97 -4.19
C HIS A 166 -13.43 -24.85 -4.10
N ASN A 167 -12.87 -25.03 -2.92
CA ASN A 167 -11.43 -25.08 -2.68
C ASN A 167 -10.87 -26.48 -2.93
N GLU A 168 -9.56 -26.65 -2.74
CA GLU A 168 -8.82 -27.91 -2.85
C GLU A 168 -9.37 -29.04 -1.94
N ASN A 169 -10.02 -28.67 -0.83
CA ASN A 169 -10.62 -29.59 0.12
C ASN A 169 -12.10 -29.91 -0.19
N GLY A 170 -12.60 -29.45 -1.34
CA GLY A 170 -14.00 -29.61 -1.74
C GLY A 170 -15.00 -28.78 -0.93
N GLN A 171 -14.53 -27.85 -0.10
CA GLN A 171 -15.39 -26.95 0.66
C GLN A 171 -15.81 -25.77 -0.21
N PRO A 172 -17.05 -25.27 -0.08
CA PRO A 172 -17.49 -24.10 -0.82
C PRO A 172 -16.66 -22.87 -0.42
N VAL A 173 -16.18 -22.13 -1.42
CA VAL A 173 -15.48 -20.86 -1.20
C VAL A 173 -16.50 -19.85 -0.68
N ALA A 174 -16.13 -19.10 0.37
CA ALA A 174 -17.00 -18.10 0.98
C ALA A 174 -17.65 -17.17 -0.05
N ALA A 175 -18.90 -16.78 0.21
CA ALA A 175 -19.67 -15.95 -0.72
C ALA A 175 -19.02 -14.57 -0.95
N SER A 176 -18.26 -14.05 0.02
CA SER A 176 -17.46 -12.84 -0.10
C SER A 176 -16.14 -13.10 -0.84
N ILE A 177 -15.88 -12.33 -1.89
CA ILE A 177 -14.60 -12.36 -2.61
C ILE A 177 -13.56 -11.65 -1.74
N ASN A 178 -12.55 -12.37 -1.28
CA ASN A 178 -11.37 -11.75 -0.69
C ASN A 178 -10.62 -10.98 -1.80
N GLY A 179 -10.29 -9.72 -1.54
CA GLY A 179 -9.61 -8.86 -2.50
C GLY A 179 -8.13 -9.20 -2.67
N ILE A 180 -7.43 -8.34 -3.43
CA ILE A 180 -5.97 -8.36 -3.54
C ILE A 180 -5.43 -7.35 -2.53
N GLU A 181 -4.49 -7.79 -1.69
CA GLU A 181 -3.77 -6.92 -0.75
C GLU A 181 -2.38 -6.60 -1.31
N LEU A 182 -2.05 -5.31 -1.33
CA LEU A 182 -0.70 -4.83 -1.63
C LEU A 182 -0.12 -4.24 -0.36
N MET A 183 0.95 -4.84 0.14
CA MET A 183 1.52 -4.51 1.43
C MET A 183 3.02 -4.21 1.29
N ALA A 184 3.46 -3.14 1.96
CA ALA A 184 4.86 -2.78 2.05
C ALA A 184 5.36 -3.01 3.48
N GLY A 185 6.60 -3.49 3.62
CA GLY A 185 7.25 -3.60 4.93
C GLY A 185 6.65 -4.64 5.89
N ASN A 186 5.82 -5.57 5.40
CA ASN A 186 5.12 -6.56 6.24
C ASN A 186 4.23 -5.91 7.33
N ASP A 187 3.71 -4.71 7.09
CA ASP A 187 2.86 -3.95 8.01
C ASP A 187 1.43 -3.89 7.46
N ASP A 188 0.46 -4.41 8.23
CA ASP A 188 -0.96 -4.45 7.87
C ASP A 188 -1.81 -3.35 8.54
N SER A 189 -1.20 -2.41 9.25
CA SER A 189 -1.91 -1.39 10.04
C SER A 189 -2.67 -0.34 9.19
N ASP A 190 -2.20 -0.03 7.98
CA ASP A 190 -2.79 0.96 7.07
C ASP A 190 -3.04 0.37 5.68
N LEU A 191 -3.69 -0.80 5.62
CA LEU A 191 -4.10 -1.39 4.35
C LEU A 191 -5.23 -0.56 3.71
N GLN A 192 -4.92 0.09 2.59
CA GLN A 192 -5.88 0.88 1.83
C GLN A 192 -6.44 0.08 0.65
N PRO A 193 -7.76 0.13 0.39
CA PRO A 193 -8.35 -0.55 -0.76
C PRO A 193 -7.90 0.12 -2.06
N ILE A 194 -7.61 -0.70 -3.08
CA ILE A 194 -7.34 -0.19 -4.43
C ILE A 194 -8.67 0.29 -5.02
N VAL A 195 -8.79 1.61 -5.18
CA VAL A 195 -9.96 2.22 -5.81
C VAL A 195 -10.03 1.84 -7.30
N LYS A 196 -11.24 1.66 -7.80
CA LYS A 196 -11.46 1.60 -9.25
C LYS A 196 -11.06 2.93 -9.85
N GLY A 197 -10.24 2.89 -10.90
CA GLY A 197 -9.80 4.11 -11.57
C GLY A 197 -10.97 4.95 -12.10
N SER A 198 -12.02 4.31 -12.65
CA SER A 198 -13.23 5.02 -13.12
C SER A 198 -13.93 5.74 -11.98
N ASN A 199 -14.15 5.04 -10.85
CA ASN A 199 -14.82 5.62 -9.68
C ASN A 199 -14.01 6.79 -9.09
N LEU A 200 -12.67 6.68 -9.10
CA LEU A 200 -11.81 7.79 -8.67
C LEU A 200 -11.94 9.00 -9.60
N VAL A 201 -11.94 8.77 -10.92
CA VAL A 201 -12.13 9.84 -11.91
C VAL A 201 -13.48 10.51 -11.77
N ASP A 202 -14.55 9.74 -11.56
CA ASP A 202 -15.89 10.28 -11.33
C ASP A 202 -15.93 11.14 -10.06
N ALA A 203 -15.37 10.62 -8.95
CA ALA A 203 -15.30 11.36 -7.69
C ALA A 203 -14.49 12.66 -7.82
N MET A 204 -13.34 12.63 -8.51
CA MET A 204 -12.54 13.83 -8.76
C MET A 204 -13.25 14.83 -9.69
N THR A 205 -13.99 14.33 -10.67
CA THR A 205 -14.78 15.16 -11.59
C THR A 205 -15.91 15.86 -10.86
N ASP A 206 -16.64 15.14 -10.00
CA ASP A 206 -17.73 15.72 -9.22
C ASP A 206 -17.22 16.71 -8.17
N MET A 207 -16.07 16.44 -7.55
CA MET A 207 -15.39 17.41 -6.69
C MET A 207 -15.03 18.69 -7.47
N ALA A 208 -14.49 18.56 -8.69
CA ALA A 208 -14.17 19.71 -9.53
C ALA A 208 -15.42 20.52 -9.91
N LYS A 209 -16.56 19.85 -10.18
CA LYS A 209 -17.85 20.53 -10.42
C LYS A 209 -18.33 21.29 -9.18
N GLN A 210 -18.24 20.69 -7.99
CA GLN A 210 -18.63 21.36 -6.74
C GLN A 210 -17.77 22.60 -6.47
N ILE A 211 -16.45 22.51 -6.70
CA ILE A 211 -15.55 23.66 -6.57
C ILE A 211 -15.92 24.76 -7.58
N GLN A 212 -16.25 24.40 -8.83
CA GLN A 212 -16.70 25.37 -9.83
C GLN A 212 -18.00 26.06 -9.41
N ALA A 213 -18.99 25.30 -8.94
CA ALA A 213 -20.26 25.85 -8.45
C ALA A 213 -20.05 26.82 -7.27
N LEU A 214 -19.10 26.52 -6.37
CA LEU A 214 -18.73 27.41 -5.28
C LEU A 214 -18.13 28.72 -5.80
N ILE A 215 -17.23 28.65 -6.79
CA ILE A 215 -16.62 29.84 -7.41
C ILE A 215 -17.69 30.71 -8.08
N ASP A 216 -18.62 30.09 -8.81
CA ASP A 216 -19.70 30.81 -9.49
C ASP A 216 -20.60 31.53 -8.47
N THR A 217 -20.91 30.87 -7.35
CA THR A 217 -21.68 31.46 -6.24
C THR A 217 -20.95 32.66 -5.63
N VAL A 218 -19.64 32.53 -5.37
CA VAL A 218 -18.82 33.64 -4.85
C VAL A 218 -18.76 34.79 -5.85
N GLU A 219 -18.68 34.52 -7.16
CA GLU A 219 -18.72 35.55 -8.20
C GLU A 219 -20.06 36.32 -8.20
N ILE A 220 -21.19 35.62 -8.06
CA ILE A 220 -22.52 36.23 -7.95
C ILE A 220 -22.61 37.13 -6.72
N ILE A 221 -22.23 36.63 -5.54
CA ILE A 221 -22.23 37.43 -4.30
C ILE A 221 -21.36 38.68 -4.48
N ARG A 222 -20.18 38.54 -5.11
CA ARG A 222 -19.28 39.66 -5.33
C ARG A 222 -19.88 40.71 -6.28
N LYS A 223 -20.59 40.30 -7.33
CA LYS A 223 -21.32 41.22 -8.23
C LYS A 223 -22.41 41.97 -7.46
N GLN A 224 -23.21 41.26 -6.66
CA GLN A 224 -24.24 41.87 -5.82
C GLN A 224 -23.67 42.90 -4.83
N VAL A 225 -22.55 42.60 -4.16
CA VAL A 225 -21.87 43.56 -3.27
C VAL A 225 -21.38 44.78 -4.05
N ALA A 226 -20.84 44.61 -5.26
CA ALA A 226 -20.42 45.73 -6.10
C ALA A 226 -21.60 46.60 -6.55
N ASP A 227 -22.73 45.99 -6.88
CA ASP A 227 -23.96 46.69 -7.27
C ASP A 227 -24.56 47.45 -6.08
N VAL A 228 -24.63 46.83 -4.90
CA VAL A 228 -25.06 47.50 -3.65
C VAL A 228 -24.14 48.67 -3.33
N ASN A 229 -22.82 48.49 -3.42
CA ASN A 229 -21.87 49.58 -3.20
C ASN A 229 -22.02 50.71 -4.24
N THR A 230 -22.35 50.38 -5.48
CA THR A 230 -22.59 51.37 -6.55
C THR A 230 -23.90 52.11 -6.33
N ALA A 231 -24.96 51.41 -5.96
CA ALA A 231 -26.24 52.00 -5.61
C ALA A 231 -26.09 52.89 -4.37
N ALA A 232 -25.34 52.43 -3.35
CA ALA A 232 -25.01 53.20 -2.16
C ALA A 232 -24.11 54.41 -2.46
N ALA A 233 -23.22 54.35 -3.45
CA ALA A 233 -22.43 55.51 -3.86
C ALA A 233 -23.27 56.53 -4.66
N LYS A 234 -24.27 56.05 -5.42
CA LYS A 234 -25.16 56.90 -6.23
C LYS A 234 -26.34 57.45 -5.46
N HIS A 235 -26.79 56.79 -4.39
CA HIS A 235 -27.83 57.35 -3.55
C HIS A 235 -27.23 58.49 -2.74
N THR A 236 -27.78 59.67 -2.95
CA THR A 236 -27.58 60.83 -2.11
C THR A 236 -28.86 60.97 -1.30
N HIS A 237 -28.77 60.99 0.02
CA HIS A 237 -29.86 61.59 0.77
C HIS A 237 -29.90 63.07 0.36
N PRO A 238 -31.08 63.65 0.04
CA PRO A 238 -31.26 65.08 0.13
C PRO A 238 -31.15 65.42 1.62
N ASP A 239 -29.92 65.42 2.11
CA ASP A 239 -29.64 65.87 3.45
C ASP A 239 -30.21 67.28 3.52
N ILE A 240 -31.11 67.51 4.48
CA ILE A 240 -31.56 68.86 4.83
C ILE A 240 -30.32 69.75 5.02
N ILE A 241 -29.21 69.18 5.49
CA ILE A 241 -27.89 69.82 5.56
C ILE A 241 -27.32 70.17 4.17
N ASN A 242 -27.38 69.32 3.13
CA ASN A 242 -26.96 69.67 1.76
C ASN A 242 -27.90 70.71 1.11
N MET A 243 -29.19 70.72 1.49
CA MET A 243 -30.15 71.73 1.06
C MET A 243 -29.89 73.08 1.74
N VAL A 244 -29.59 73.08 3.04
CA VAL A 244 -29.22 74.27 3.83
C VAL A 244 -27.85 74.80 3.40
N ILE A 245 -26.86 73.94 3.16
CA ILE A 245 -25.53 74.34 2.66
C ILE A 245 -25.61 74.92 1.25
N SER A 246 -26.45 74.36 0.36
CA SER A 246 -26.64 74.94 -0.98
C SER A 246 -27.37 76.28 -0.95
N MET A 247 -28.31 76.48 -0.02
CA MET A 247 -28.90 77.80 0.28
C MET A 247 -27.85 78.81 0.79
N PHE A 248 -26.94 78.41 1.69
CA PHE A 248 -25.86 79.27 2.17
C PHE A 248 -24.78 79.54 1.11
N ALA A 249 -24.43 78.57 0.26
CA ALA A 249 -23.45 78.74 -0.82
C ALA A 249 -23.97 79.67 -1.92
N ALA A 250 -25.26 79.59 -2.28
CA ALA A 250 -25.90 80.54 -3.20
C ALA A 250 -25.93 81.97 -2.64
N ALA A 251 -26.00 82.14 -1.31
CA ALA A 251 -25.90 83.44 -0.65
C ALA A 251 -24.46 83.99 -0.56
N LEU A 252 -23.44 83.14 -0.73
CA LEU A 252 -22.02 83.49 -0.61
C LEU A 252 -21.28 83.59 -1.97
N ASP A 253 -21.98 83.37 -3.10
CA ASP A 253 -21.42 83.35 -4.47
C ASP A 253 -20.21 82.40 -4.64
N GLU A 254 -20.13 81.35 -3.83
CA GLU A 254 -19.13 80.29 -3.99
C GLU A 254 -19.72 79.09 -4.73
N ASP A 255 -18.93 78.46 -5.61
CA ASP A 255 -19.31 77.22 -6.30
C ASP A 255 -19.73 76.16 -5.26
N PRO A 256 -21.02 75.75 -5.24
CA PRO A 256 -21.55 74.82 -4.26
C PRO A 256 -20.77 73.52 -4.18
N ARG A 257 -20.11 73.11 -5.28
CA ARG A 257 -19.29 71.90 -5.34
C ARG A 257 -18.02 71.98 -4.49
N LYS A 258 -17.41 73.17 -4.35
CA LYS A 258 -16.21 73.38 -3.51
C LYS A 258 -16.55 73.35 -2.03
N VAL A 259 -17.68 73.95 -1.66
CA VAL A 259 -18.20 73.97 -0.29
C VAL A 259 -18.59 72.56 0.16
N LEU A 260 -19.30 71.82 -0.69
CA LEU A 260 -19.70 70.42 -0.42
C LEU A 260 -18.48 69.50 -0.22
N LYS A 261 -17.43 69.67 -1.03
CA LYS A 261 -16.19 68.88 -0.96
C LYS A 261 -15.39 69.16 0.32
N LYS A 262 -15.42 70.39 0.84
CA LYS A 262 -14.81 70.74 2.13
C LYS A 262 -15.60 70.16 3.31
N LEU A 263 -16.93 70.15 3.26
CA LEU A 263 -17.80 69.74 4.37
C LEU A 263 -17.98 68.22 4.49
N THR A 264 -18.11 67.51 3.36
CA THR A 264 -18.29 66.04 3.37
C THR A 264 -16.97 65.27 3.34
N GLY A 265 -15.84 65.97 3.22
CA GLY A 265 -14.52 65.39 2.97
C GLY A 265 -14.40 64.64 1.61
N GLY A 266 -15.44 64.70 0.75
CA GLY A 266 -15.51 63.90 -0.47
C GLY A 266 -15.80 62.41 -0.25
N SER A 267 -16.35 62.03 0.91
CA SER A 267 -16.28 60.66 1.46
C SER A 267 -17.46 59.73 1.15
N THR A 268 -18.32 60.05 0.18
CA THR A 268 -19.43 59.15 -0.21
C THR A 268 -19.04 58.13 -1.28
N LEU A 269 -17.79 58.15 -1.75
CA LEU A 269 -17.29 57.22 -2.77
C LEU A 269 -16.52 56.07 -2.12
N VAL A 270 -16.76 54.85 -2.62
CA VAL A 270 -15.97 53.66 -2.31
C VAL A 270 -14.48 53.99 -2.44
N SER A 271 -13.68 53.68 -1.41
CA SER A 271 -12.26 54.04 -1.39
C SER A 271 -11.53 53.45 -2.60
N LYS A 272 -10.62 54.24 -3.20
CA LYS A 272 -9.80 53.77 -4.33
C LYS A 272 -9.01 52.50 -3.99
N SER A 273 -8.63 52.33 -2.72
CA SER A 273 -7.97 51.12 -2.23
C SER A 273 -8.90 49.90 -2.31
N LEU A 274 -10.18 50.03 -1.92
CA LEU A 274 -11.15 48.95 -2.02
C LEU A 274 -11.43 48.59 -3.49
N GLN A 275 -11.59 49.60 -4.36
CA GLN A 275 -11.78 49.35 -5.80
C GLN A 275 -10.59 48.60 -6.41
N LYS A 276 -9.36 48.98 -6.04
CA LYS A 276 -8.13 48.28 -6.47
C LYS A 276 -8.08 46.85 -5.92
N GLN A 277 -8.46 46.63 -4.66
CA GLN A 277 -8.54 45.28 -4.08
C GLN A 277 -9.56 44.39 -4.80
N CYS A 278 -10.75 44.92 -5.14
CA CYS A 278 -11.74 44.19 -5.93
C CYS A 278 -11.23 43.84 -7.34
N GLN A 279 -10.49 44.73 -7.99
CA GLN A 279 -9.87 44.46 -9.30
C GLN A 279 -8.76 43.40 -9.21
N MET A 280 -7.94 43.42 -8.15
CA MET A 280 -6.92 42.39 -7.93
C MET A 280 -7.54 41.03 -7.63
N SER A 281 -8.59 40.98 -6.80
CA SER A 281 -9.35 39.75 -6.52
C SER A 281 -10.00 39.18 -7.78
N ASN A 282 -10.59 40.03 -8.62
CA ASN A 282 -11.08 39.69 -9.96
C ASN A 282 -10.04 38.97 -10.80
N LYS A 283 -8.89 39.63 -10.95
CA LYS A 283 -7.80 39.13 -11.77
C LYS A 283 -7.32 37.78 -11.24
N TRP A 284 -7.12 37.68 -9.93
CA TRP A 284 -6.70 36.44 -9.28
C TRP A 284 -7.69 35.29 -9.49
N MET A 285 -9.00 35.50 -9.29
CA MET A 285 -10.00 34.43 -9.49
C MET A 285 -10.02 33.95 -10.95
N ASN A 286 -10.04 34.88 -11.90
CA ASN A 286 -10.12 34.52 -13.33
C ASN A 286 -8.82 33.91 -13.86
N GLU A 287 -7.67 34.44 -13.47
CA GLU A 287 -6.39 33.98 -14.02
C GLU A 287 -5.82 32.77 -13.30
N VAL A 288 -6.01 32.68 -11.98
CA VAL A 288 -5.40 31.62 -11.17
C VAL A 288 -6.39 30.47 -10.99
N VAL A 289 -7.58 30.75 -10.47
CA VAL A 289 -8.52 29.68 -10.08
C VAL A 289 -9.11 28.99 -11.32
N ALA A 290 -9.68 29.75 -12.26
CA ALA A 290 -10.27 29.17 -13.45
C ALA A 290 -9.23 28.43 -14.33
N LYS A 291 -7.99 28.93 -14.40
CA LYS A 291 -6.89 28.26 -15.11
C LYS A 291 -6.48 26.96 -14.44
N ASN A 292 -6.36 26.95 -13.10
CA ASN A 292 -6.03 25.75 -12.34
C ASN A 292 -7.13 24.69 -12.47
N LEU A 293 -8.40 25.08 -12.39
CA LEU A 293 -9.51 24.15 -12.59
C LEU A 293 -9.51 23.54 -13.98
N LYS A 294 -9.37 24.35 -15.04
CA LYS A 294 -9.24 23.83 -16.41
C LYS A 294 -8.08 22.84 -16.54
N LYS A 295 -6.93 23.17 -15.94
CA LYS A 295 -5.76 22.26 -15.93
C LYS A 295 -6.08 20.95 -15.22
N THR A 296 -6.72 20.99 -14.06
CA THR A 296 -7.12 19.79 -13.31
C THR A 296 -8.13 18.95 -14.11
N THR A 297 -9.15 19.56 -14.71
CA THR A 297 -10.12 18.85 -15.56
C THR A 297 -9.45 18.19 -16.77
N ILE A 298 -8.51 18.88 -17.43
CA ILE A 298 -7.74 18.30 -18.54
C ILE A 298 -6.89 17.12 -18.06
N ASN A 299 -6.22 17.26 -16.91
CA ASN A 299 -5.42 16.18 -16.34
C ASN A 299 -6.26 14.96 -16.00
N ILE A 300 -7.47 15.14 -15.44
CA ILE A 300 -8.41 14.05 -15.14
C ILE A 300 -8.82 13.34 -16.44
N LYS A 301 -9.23 14.08 -17.48
CA LYS A 301 -9.60 13.50 -18.78
C LYS A 301 -8.43 12.78 -19.46
N ASN A 302 -7.23 13.34 -19.37
CA ASN A 302 -6.02 12.69 -19.90
C ASN A 302 -5.73 11.39 -19.14
N HIS A 303 -5.92 11.38 -17.82
CA HIS A 303 -5.76 10.19 -17.01
C HIS A 303 -6.78 9.11 -17.38
N GLU A 304 -8.04 9.49 -17.53
CA GLU A 304 -9.12 8.62 -18.00
C GLU A 304 -8.80 7.99 -19.36
N ASN A 305 -8.44 8.82 -20.34
CA ASN A 305 -8.14 8.34 -21.69
C ASN A 305 -6.89 7.44 -21.75
N GLN A 306 -5.83 7.78 -21.01
CA GLN A 306 -4.57 7.03 -21.06
C GLN A 306 -4.58 5.72 -20.26
N TYR A 307 -5.22 5.73 -19.09
CA TYR A 307 -5.07 4.65 -18.10
C TYR A 307 -6.35 3.87 -17.83
N LEU A 308 -7.52 4.37 -18.25
CA LEU A 308 -8.81 3.74 -17.92
C LEU A 308 -9.62 3.33 -19.15
N SER A 309 -9.44 4.00 -20.29
CA SER A 309 -10.14 3.61 -21.52
C SER A 309 -9.60 2.28 -22.07
N GLU A 310 -10.48 1.44 -22.65
CA GLU A 310 -10.09 0.18 -23.29
C GLU A 310 -9.17 0.41 -24.50
N ALA A 311 -9.21 1.61 -25.10
CA ALA A 311 -8.32 2.04 -26.17
C ALA A 311 -6.99 2.64 -25.66
N GLY A 312 -6.83 2.78 -24.34
CA GLY A 312 -5.65 3.38 -23.71
C GLY A 312 -4.44 2.45 -23.78
N THR A 313 -3.27 3.01 -24.10
CA THR A 313 -2.01 2.26 -24.22
C THR A 313 -1.46 1.72 -22.89
N LYS A 314 -2.03 2.12 -21.74
CA LYS A 314 -1.52 1.82 -20.39
C LYS A 314 -2.62 1.43 -19.40
N CYS A 315 -3.69 0.78 -19.89
CA CYS A 315 -4.85 0.49 -19.06
C CYS A 315 -4.55 -0.53 -17.95
N VAL A 316 -4.87 -0.18 -16.69
CA VAL A 316 -4.93 -1.13 -15.56
C VAL A 316 -6.40 -1.40 -15.27
N ASN A 317 -6.94 -2.49 -15.83
CA ASN A 317 -8.36 -2.79 -15.74
C ASN A 317 -8.68 -3.59 -14.47
N SER A 318 -9.43 -2.98 -13.54
CA SER A 318 -10.03 -3.67 -12.39
C SER A 318 -11.55 -3.73 -12.56
N ARG A 319 -12.08 -4.90 -12.96
CA ARG A 319 -13.53 -5.07 -13.22
C ARG A 319 -14.36 -5.17 -11.94
N HIS A 320 -13.80 -5.61 -10.82
CA HIS A 320 -14.57 -5.96 -9.61
C HIS A 320 -14.26 -5.05 -8.42
N ASN A 321 -15.21 -4.15 -8.14
CA ASN A 321 -15.35 -3.34 -6.93
C ASN A 321 -16.76 -2.74 -7.05
N LYS A 322 -17.78 -3.53 -6.71
CA LYS A 322 -19.13 -2.99 -6.53
C LYS A 322 -19.16 -2.52 -5.08
N GLY A 323 -19.05 -1.21 -4.87
CA GLY A 323 -19.53 -0.63 -3.62
C GLY A 323 -21.03 -0.84 -3.59
N ASN A 324 -21.52 -1.59 -2.61
CA ASN A 324 -22.93 -1.53 -2.22
C ASN A 324 -23.18 -0.21 -1.51
#